data_AF-A0A853PSJ9-F1
#
_entry.id   AF-A0A853PSJ9-F1
#
_cell.length_a   1.000
_cell.length_b   1.000
_cell.length_c   1.000
_cell.angle_alpha   90.00
_cell.angle_beta   90.00
_cell.angle_gamma   90.00
#
_symmetry.space_group_name_H-M   'P 1'
#
loop_
_entity.id
_entity.type
_entity.pdbx_description
1 polymer ?
#
loop_
_entity_poly.entity_id
_entity_poly.type
_entity_poly.pdbx_seq_one_letter_code
_entity_poly.pdbx_strand_id
1 'polypeptide(L)'
;MDRNTNRKNRETLKGYFKKGGVPTEEQFAGLIDSVPNIVEDGQVQRTPDGWAFYPQHEGGMELALYKDVPENSVAKPAWRLRVTGDKRMVICNEDEETVLEMAQDKTVIISGGEEAATPVGDEGYFTIPADKKWHDVPVDLSKRDSSCRVFSIHASCNDTIDLCLLTHATAVWMGNDEQHIKSHQKHWWGWTGAVKIRWQGGSHLQLRSRKRLGGDVTCRIVETFKV
;
A
#
# COMPACT_ATOMS: atom_id res chain seq x y z
N MET A 1 -38.01 -19.62 -2.76
CA MET A 1 -38.85 -19.01 -3.79
C MET A 1 -38.04 -17.88 -4.41
N ASP A 2 -37.77 -17.95 -5.72
CA ASP A 2 -36.98 -16.96 -6.45
C ASP A 2 -37.61 -15.56 -6.33
N ARG A 3 -36.97 -14.66 -5.58
CA ARG A 3 -37.42 -13.26 -5.42
C ARG A 3 -37.10 -12.36 -6.62
N ASN A 4 -36.48 -12.89 -7.68
CA ASN A 4 -35.85 -12.05 -8.72
C ASN A 4 -36.52 -12.12 -10.11
N THR A 5 -37.65 -12.82 -10.27
CA THR A 5 -38.31 -13.03 -11.57
C THR A 5 -39.28 -11.92 -12.01
N ASN A 6 -39.56 -10.91 -11.18
CA ASN A 6 -40.56 -9.87 -11.47
C ASN A 6 -40.02 -8.46 -11.79
N ARG A 7 -38.70 -8.24 -11.82
CA ARG A 7 -38.14 -6.91 -12.09
C ARG A 7 -38.31 -6.52 -13.56
N LYS A 8 -39.17 -5.53 -13.82
CA LYS A 8 -39.34 -4.91 -15.15
C LYS A 8 -38.39 -3.74 -15.32
N ASN A 9 -37.90 -3.51 -16.54
CA ASN A 9 -37.06 -2.35 -16.79
C ASN A 9 -37.85 -1.04 -16.67
N ARG A 10 -37.14 0.05 -16.39
CA ARG A 10 -37.75 1.36 -16.13
C ARG A 10 -38.57 1.89 -17.31
N GLU A 11 -38.19 1.55 -18.54
CA GLU A 11 -38.94 1.96 -19.74
C GLU A 11 -40.30 1.28 -19.82
N THR A 12 -40.35 -0.01 -19.48
CA THR A 12 -41.58 -0.80 -19.43
C THR A 12 -42.52 -0.26 -18.35
N LEU A 13 -41.98 -0.02 -17.15
CA LEU A 13 -42.74 0.56 -16.04
C LEU A 13 -43.29 1.94 -16.40
N LYS A 14 -42.47 2.85 -16.97
CA LYS A 14 -42.92 4.17 -17.43
C LYS A 14 -44.00 4.09 -18.51
N GLY A 15 -43.99 3.03 -19.33
CA GLY A 15 -45.00 2.78 -20.36
C GLY A 15 -46.41 2.64 -19.80
N TYR A 16 -46.57 1.97 -18.64
CA TYR A 16 -47.87 1.75 -18.00
C TYR A 16 -48.54 3.04 -17.52
N PHE A 17 -47.77 4.09 -17.25
CA PHE A 17 -48.25 5.38 -16.72
C PHE A 17 -48.25 6.51 -17.76
N LYS A 18 -48.13 6.21 -19.06
CA LYS A 18 -48.24 7.23 -20.11
C LYS A 18 -49.66 7.81 -20.15
N LYS A 19 -49.78 9.06 -20.59
CA LYS A 19 -51.05 9.78 -20.70
C LYS A 19 -52.09 8.94 -21.46
N GLY A 20 -53.21 8.65 -20.79
CA GLY A 20 -54.30 7.83 -21.35
C GLY A 20 -54.27 6.35 -20.95
N GLY A 21 -53.18 5.86 -20.33
CA GLY A 21 -53.12 4.54 -19.71
C GLY A 21 -53.60 4.59 -18.26
N VAL A 22 -54.43 3.62 -17.87
CA VAL A 22 -54.79 3.37 -16.47
C VAL A 22 -54.07 2.09 -16.04
N PRO A 23 -53.05 2.16 -15.16
CA PRO A 23 -52.32 0.98 -14.73
C PRO A 23 -53.20 0.02 -13.93
N THR A 24 -52.97 -1.29 -14.06
CA THR A 24 -53.64 -2.30 -13.24
C THR A 24 -52.98 -2.44 -11.86
N GLU A 25 -53.68 -3.10 -10.94
CA GLU A 25 -53.15 -3.40 -9.59
C GLU A 25 -51.81 -4.15 -9.67
N GLU A 26 -51.68 -5.12 -10.57
CA GLU A 26 -50.43 -5.88 -10.76
C GLU A 26 -49.29 -5.01 -11.30
N GLN A 27 -49.60 -4.02 -12.15
CA GLN A 27 -48.60 -3.08 -12.66
C GLN A 27 -48.13 -2.10 -11.57
N PHE A 28 -49.03 -1.71 -10.66
CA PHE A 28 -48.68 -0.96 -9.47
C PHE A 28 -47.83 -1.77 -8.49
N ALA A 29 -48.22 -3.02 -8.21
CA ALA A 29 -47.44 -3.93 -7.39
C ALA A 29 -46.03 -4.12 -7.97
N GLY A 30 -45.92 -4.34 -9.29
CA GLY A 30 -44.64 -4.45 -9.98
C GLY A 30 -43.77 -3.19 -9.90
N LEU A 31 -44.36 -2.00 -9.81
CA LEU A 31 -43.63 -0.76 -9.55
C LEU A 31 -43.12 -0.70 -8.10
N ILE A 32 -43.97 -1.04 -7.13
CA ILE A 32 -43.63 -1.04 -5.70
C ILE A 32 -42.48 -2.01 -5.45
N ASP A 33 -42.57 -3.24 -5.96
CA ASP A 33 -41.53 -4.26 -5.83
C ASP A 33 -40.23 -3.93 -6.60
N SER A 34 -40.28 -2.97 -7.53
CA SER A 34 -39.11 -2.47 -8.27
C SER A 34 -38.39 -1.32 -7.56
N VAL A 35 -38.97 -0.77 -6.48
CA VAL A 35 -38.35 0.26 -5.65
C VAL A 35 -37.75 -0.41 -4.41
N PRO A 36 -36.46 -0.19 -4.09
CA PRO A 36 -35.89 -0.75 -2.88
C PRO A 36 -36.61 -0.20 -1.64
N ASN A 37 -37.17 -1.09 -0.83
CA ASN A 37 -37.82 -0.73 0.42
C ASN A 37 -36.74 -0.65 1.51
N ILE A 38 -36.38 0.55 1.96
CA ILE A 38 -35.31 0.74 2.96
C ILE A 38 -35.62 0.02 4.29
N VAL A 39 -36.91 -0.16 4.63
CA VAL A 39 -37.33 -0.82 5.89
C VAL A 39 -37.24 -2.35 5.79
N GLU A 40 -37.48 -2.92 4.60
CA GLU A 40 -37.51 -4.38 4.39
C GLU A 40 -36.23 -4.91 3.74
N ASP A 41 -35.62 -4.15 2.82
CA ASP A 41 -34.45 -4.55 2.05
C ASP A 41 -33.14 -4.30 2.82
N GLY A 42 -33.10 -3.35 3.76
CA GLY A 42 -32.14 -3.24 4.88
C GLY A 42 -30.63 -3.18 4.59
N GLN A 43 -30.17 -3.51 3.39
CA GLN A 43 -28.75 -3.75 3.09
C GLN A 43 -27.98 -2.45 2.83
N VAL A 44 -28.67 -1.40 2.35
CA VAL A 44 -28.04 -0.15 1.92
C VAL A 44 -28.94 1.03 2.30
N GLN A 45 -28.46 1.90 3.18
CA GLN A 45 -29.15 3.12 3.59
C GLN A 45 -28.31 4.34 3.23
N ARG A 46 -28.92 5.33 2.57
CA ARG A 46 -28.28 6.64 2.39
C ARG A 46 -28.35 7.42 3.70
N THR A 47 -27.20 7.81 4.22
CA THR A 47 -27.05 8.65 5.41
C THR A 47 -26.68 10.08 4.98
N PRO A 48 -26.73 11.08 5.89
CA PRO A 48 -26.21 12.42 5.61
C PRO A 48 -24.74 12.41 5.15
N ASP A 49 -23.96 11.47 5.67
CA ASP A 49 -22.51 11.36 5.44
C ASP A 49 -22.13 10.37 4.31
N GLY A 50 -23.11 9.71 3.66
CA GLY A 50 -22.85 8.79 2.56
C GLY A 50 -23.80 7.60 2.52
N TRP A 51 -23.21 6.40 2.47
CA TRP A 51 -23.94 5.13 2.39
C TRP A 51 -23.54 4.22 3.54
N ALA A 52 -24.53 3.69 4.26
CA ALA A 52 -24.36 2.67 5.28
C ALA A 52 -24.83 1.32 4.72
N PHE A 53 -24.10 0.27 5.04
CA PHE A 53 -24.28 -1.06 4.51
C PHE A 53 -24.48 -2.05 5.67
N TYR A 54 -25.54 -2.85 5.67
CA TYR A 54 -25.89 -3.76 6.77
C TYR A 54 -26.07 -5.22 6.31
N PRO A 55 -25.56 -6.22 7.06
CA PRO A 55 -25.78 -7.63 6.74
C PRO A 55 -27.23 -8.06 7.01
N GLN A 56 -27.84 -8.81 6.08
CA GLN A 56 -29.20 -9.35 6.24
C GLN A 56 -29.26 -10.67 7.02
N HIS A 57 -28.15 -11.42 7.09
CA HIS A 57 -28.07 -12.75 7.71
C HIS A 57 -26.80 -12.90 8.56
N GLU A 58 -26.76 -13.89 9.44
CA GLU A 58 -25.64 -14.19 10.36
C GLU A 58 -24.29 -14.44 9.64
N GLY A 59 -24.28 -14.58 8.31
CA GLY A 59 -23.10 -14.78 7.47
C GLY A 59 -22.25 -13.54 7.17
N GLY A 60 -22.63 -12.35 7.69
CA GLY A 60 -21.91 -11.10 7.44
C GLY A 60 -22.23 -10.47 6.09
N MET A 61 -21.64 -9.29 5.83
CA MET A 61 -21.84 -8.56 4.58
C MET A 61 -20.57 -8.59 3.74
N GLU A 62 -20.73 -8.90 2.46
CA GLU A 62 -19.68 -8.83 1.46
C GLU A 62 -20.10 -7.88 0.33
N LEU A 63 -19.19 -6.99 -0.05
CA LEU A 63 -19.31 -6.11 -1.20
C LEU A 63 -18.44 -6.64 -2.33
N ALA A 64 -19.07 -7.01 -3.44
CA ALA A 64 -18.42 -7.49 -4.65
C ALA A 64 -18.24 -6.33 -5.64
N LEU A 65 -17.00 -6.11 -6.09
CA LEU A 65 -16.63 -5.08 -7.06
C LEU A 65 -16.26 -5.74 -8.39
N TYR A 66 -16.93 -5.35 -9.45
CA TYR A 66 -16.72 -5.85 -10.80
C TYR A 66 -16.01 -4.78 -11.64
N LYS A 67 -15.15 -5.22 -12.57
CA LYS A 67 -14.53 -4.33 -13.55
C LYS A 67 -15.55 -3.81 -14.56
N ASP A 68 -16.42 -4.71 -15.03
CA ASP A 68 -17.45 -4.46 -16.03
C ASP A 68 -18.78 -5.06 -15.55
N VAL A 69 -19.91 -4.57 -16.07
CA VAL A 69 -21.23 -5.14 -15.76
C VAL A 69 -21.29 -6.56 -16.34
N PRO A 70 -21.46 -7.59 -15.51
CA PRO A 70 -21.40 -8.96 -16.00
C PRO A 70 -22.60 -9.30 -16.87
N GLU A 71 -22.36 -9.84 -18.07
CA GLU A 71 -23.42 -10.28 -18.99
C GLU A 71 -24.20 -11.49 -18.44
N ASN A 72 -23.54 -12.32 -17.62
CA ASN A 72 -24.08 -13.54 -17.04
C ASN A 72 -23.81 -13.60 -15.52
N SER A 73 -24.73 -14.22 -14.77
CA SER A 73 -24.67 -14.37 -13.29
C SER A 73 -23.52 -15.23 -12.74
N VAL A 74 -22.56 -15.64 -13.59
CA VAL A 74 -21.41 -16.52 -13.24
C VAL A 74 -20.10 -15.72 -13.18
N ALA A 75 -20.11 -14.45 -13.57
CA ALA A 75 -18.90 -13.63 -13.52
C ALA A 75 -18.41 -13.48 -12.08
N LYS A 76 -17.09 -13.68 -11.90
CA LYS A 76 -16.42 -13.44 -10.62
C LYS A 76 -16.18 -11.95 -10.41
N PRO A 77 -16.32 -11.45 -9.17
CA PRO A 77 -15.91 -10.08 -8.87
C PRO A 77 -14.39 -9.96 -8.88
N ALA A 78 -13.89 -8.81 -9.35
CA ALA A 78 -12.46 -8.50 -9.34
C ALA A 78 -11.95 -8.32 -7.90
N TRP A 79 -12.79 -7.77 -7.02
CA TRP A 79 -12.48 -7.59 -5.61
C TRP A 79 -13.69 -7.90 -4.74
N ARG A 80 -13.43 -8.45 -3.55
CA ARG A 80 -14.43 -8.59 -2.50
C ARG A 80 -13.97 -7.91 -1.22
N LEU A 81 -14.89 -7.21 -0.59
CA LEU A 81 -14.68 -6.49 0.67
C LEU A 81 -15.66 -7.01 1.71
N ARG A 82 -15.17 -7.39 2.88
CA ARG A 82 -16.03 -7.85 3.99
C ARG A 82 -15.58 -7.30 5.33
N VAL A 83 -16.52 -7.19 6.26
CA VAL A 83 -16.25 -6.90 7.66
C VAL A 83 -16.49 -8.16 8.48
N THR A 84 -15.47 -8.59 9.23
CA THR A 84 -15.53 -9.79 10.09
C THR A 84 -16.26 -9.50 11.40
N GLY A 85 -16.64 -10.54 12.13
CA GLY A 85 -17.31 -10.41 13.43
C GLY A 85 -16.51 -9.65 14.50
N ASP A 86 -15.19 -9.67 14.41
CA ASP A 86 -14.27 -8.90 15.27
C ASP A 86 -13.95 -7.49 14.74
N LYS A 87 -14.77 -6.98 13.80
CA LYS A 87 -14.70 -5.62 13.22
C LYS A 87 -13.42 -5.33 12.44
N ARG A 88 -12.84 -6.36 11.82
CA ARG A 88 -11.75 -6.19 10.85
C ARG A 88 -12.29 -6.07 9.45
N MET A 89 -11.59 -5.31 8.62
CA MET A 89 -11.87 -5.18 7.20
C MET A 89 -10.94 -6.11 6.43
N VAL A 90 -11.51 -6.95 5.57
CA VAL A 90 -10.75 -7.90 4.73
C VAL A 90 -11.05 -7.64 3.27
N ILE A 91 -9.99 -7.58 2.45
CA ILE A 91 -10.05 -7.47 0.99
C ILE A 91 -9.51 -8.75 0.36
N CYS A 92 -10.29 -9.34 -0.54
CA CYS A 92 -9.96 -10.53 -1.31
C CYS A 92 -9.83 -10.22 -2.80
N ASN A 93 -8.91 -10.92 -3.48
CA ASN A 93 -8.78 -10.89 -4.95
C ASN A 93 -9.87 -11.75 -5.63
N GLU A 94 -9.80 -11.86 -6.96
CA GLU A 94 -10.70 -12.67 -7.79
C GLU A 94 -10.72 -14.15 -7.38
N ASP A 95 -9.61 -14.67 -6.87
CA ASP A 95 -9.41 -16.06 -6.44
C ASP A 95 -9.79 -16.33 -4.98
N GLU A 96 -10.45 -15.37 -4.31
CA GLU A 96 -10.84 -15.43 -2.90
C GLU A 96 -9.69 -15.35 -1.89
N GLU A 97 -8.47 -15.15 -2.37
CA GLU A 97 -7.31 -15.02 -1.49
C GLU A 97 -7.38 -13.67 -0.79
N THR A 98 -7.18 -13.69 0.53
CA THR A 98 -7.06 -12.45 1.30
C THR A 98 -5.77 -11.76 0.87
N VAL A 99 -5.87 -10.50 0.45
CA VAL A 99 -4.73 -9.65 0.06
C VAL A 99 -4.43 -8.61 1.15
N LEU A 100 -5.46 -8.13 1.84
CA LEU A 100 -5.33 -7.11 2.89
C LEU A 100 -6.28 -7.41 4.04
N GLU A 101 -5.79 -7.27 5.27
CA GLU A 101 -6.59 -7.24 6.48
C GLU A 101 -6.24 -6.01 7.32
N MET A 102 -7.25 -5.29 7.80
CA MET A 102 -7.10 -4.08 8.59
C MET A 102 -7.94 -4.17 9.88
N ALA A 103 -7.34 -3.87 11.02
CA ALA A 103 -8.01 -3.85 12.32
C ALA A 103 -8.14 -2.42 12.87
N GLN A 104 -9.10 -2.23 13.78
CA GLN A 104 -9.38 -0.92 14.41
C GLN A 104 -8.23 -0.41 15.31
N ASP A 105 -7.34 -1.30 15.74
CA ASP A 105 -6.12 -0.97 16.50
C ASP A 105 -4.98 -0.46 15.61
N LYS A 106 -5.25 -0.23 14.31
CA LYS A 106 -4.31 0.21 13.26
C LYS A 106 -3.35 -0.88 12.77
N THR A 107 -3.58 -2.16 13.13
CA THR A 107 -2.86 -3.28 12.51
C THR A 107 -3.30 -3.44 11.06
N VAL A 108 -2.33 -3.56 10.15
CA VAL A 108 -2.55 -3.82 8.72
C VAL A 108 -1.68 -5.01 8.31
N ILE A 109 -2.29 -6.05 7.75
CA ILE A 109 -1.62 -7.26 7.24
C ILE A 109 -1.82 -7.28 5.73
N ILE A 110 -0.74 -7.41 4.98
CA ILE A 110 -0.77 -7.59 3.53
C ILE A 110 -0.33 -9.01 3.24
N SER A 111 -1.25 -9.81 2.71
CA SER A 111 -1.06 -11.20 2.35
C SER A 111 -0.60 -11.27 0.89
N GLY A 112 0.50 -11.96 0.62
CA GLY A 112 1.22 -11.87 -0.66
C GLY A 112 2.60 -11.21 -0.57
N GLY A 113 3.14 -11.09 0.65
CA GLY A 113 4.54 -10.77 0.92
C GLY A 113 5.42 -12.00 1.16
N GLU A 114 5.07 -13.17 0.61
CA GLU A 114 6.00 -14.30 0.47
C GLU A 114 6.48 -14.41 -0.99
N GLU A 115 6.96 -13.29 -1.53
CA GLU A 115 8.34 -13.31 -1.96
C GLU A 115 9.13 -12.60 -0.86
N ALA A 116 9.73 -13.40 0.03
CA ALA A 116 11.13 -13.12 0.29
C ALA A 116 11.74 -13.05 -1.10
N ALA A 117 11.96 -11.84 -1.61
CA ALA A 117 12.81 -11.66 -2.76
C ALA A 117 14.09 -12.38 -2.35
N THR A 118 14.31 -13.58 -2.89
CA THR A 118 15.64 -13.99 -3.27
C THR A 118 16.24 -12.72 -3.86
N PRO A 119 17.30 -12.14 -3.27
CA PRO A 119 17.80 -10.87 -3.73
C PRO A 119 18.01 -11.01 -5.22
N VAL A 120 17.11 -10.37 -5.99
CA VAL A 120 17.20 -10.26 -7.43
C VAL A 120 18.60 -9.70 -7.62
N GLY A 121 19.44 -10.54 -8.23
CA GLY A 121 20.85 -10.62 -7.93
C GLY A 121 21.55 -9.28 -7.92
N ASP A 122 22.42 -9.07 -6.92
CA ASP A 122 23.63 -8.24 -6.96
C ASP A 122 23.57 -6.81 -7.56
N GLU A 123 22.39 -6.29 -7.90
CA GLU A 123 22.24 -4.98 -8.52
C GLU A 123 22.23 -3.91 -7.43
N GLY A 124 23.45 -3.54 -7.02
CA GLY A 124 23.74 -2.35 -6.23
C GLY A 124 24.01 -2.59 -4.75
N TYR A 125 24.15 -3.84 -4.30
CA TYR A 125 24.73 -4.14 -2.98
C TYR A 125 26.25 -4.17 -3.07
N PHE A 126 26.92 -3.63 -2.06
CA PHE A 126 28.38 -3.72 -1.92
C PHE A 126 28.74 -3.83 -0.44
N THR A 127 29.93 -4.35 -0.16
CA THR A 127 30.44 -4.48 1.20
C THR A 127 31.61 -3.54 1.44
N ILE A 128 31.70 -3.02 2.68
CA ILE A 128 32.89 -2.33 3.18
C ILE A 128 33.32 -2.98 4.49
N PRO A 129 34.63 -3.04 4.80
CA PRO A 129 35.07 -3.69 6.03
C PRO A 129 34.62 -2.86 7.24
N ALA A 130 34.13 -3.53 8.29
CA ALA A 130 33.67 -2.86 9.51
C ALA A 130 34.85 -2.50 10.45
N ASP A 131 35.92 -1.93 9.90
CA ASP A 131 37.22 -1.71 10.53
C ASP A 131 37.38 -0.33 11.21
N LYS A 132 36.31 0.46 11.27
CA LYS A 132 36.25 1.84 11.79
C LYS A 132 36.96 2.87 10.90
N LYS A 133 37.47 2.50 9.73
CA LYS A 133 38.03 3.42 8.74
C LYS A 133 36.96 3.89 7.76
N TRP A 134 37.17 5.06 7.17
CA TRP A 134 36.27 5.60 6.14
C TRP A 134 36.57 4.94 4.82
N HIS A 135 35.52 4.45 4.16
CA HIS A 135 35.57 3.84 2.83
C HIS A 135 34.74 4.67 1.88
N ASP A 136 35.31 4.90 0.70
CA ASP A 136 34.59 5.52 -0.40
C ASP A 136 33.54 4.58 -0.96
N VAL A 137 32.47 5.18 -1.42
CA VAL A 137 31.27 4.51 -1.89
C VAL A 137 31.22 4.61 -3.40
N PRO A 138 30.70 3.60 -4.12
CA PRO A 138 30.53 3.65 -5.57
C PRO A 138 29.39 4.60 -5.99
N VAL A 139 29.52 5.91 -5.73
CA VAL A 139 28.65 6.96 -6.28
C VAL A 139 29.45 7.81 -7.25
N ASP A 140 29.12 7.73 -8.54
CA ASP A 140 29.73 8.58 -9.55
C ASP A 140 29.10 9.98 -9.54
N LEU A 141 29.81 10.97 -8.97
CA LEU A 141 29.46 12.39 -8.96
C LEU A 141 30.23 13.21 -10.02
N SER A 142 30.97 12.56 -10.92
CA SER A 142 31.82 13.23 -11.91
C SER A 142 31.04 13.92 -13.03
N LYS A 143 29.80 13.47 -13.30
CA LYS A 143 28.88 14.12 -14.25
C LYS A 143 28.31 15.41 -13.65
N ARG A 144 28.99 16.52 -13.91
CA ARG A 144 28.67 17.89 -13.45
C ARG A 144 27.38 18.50 -14.03
N ASP A 145 26.56 17.71 -14.71
CA ASP A 145 25.36 18.21 -15.40
C ASP A 145 24.15 18.40 -14.48
N SER A 146 24.18 17.82 -13.27
CA SER A 146 23.07 17.92 -12.31
C SER A 146 23.40 18.84 -11.13
N SER A 147 22.44 19.71 -10.83
CA SER A 147 22.45 20.68 -9.74
C SER A 147 22.14 20.04 -8.38
N CYS A 148 21.32 18.98 -8.34
CA CYS A 148 20.89 18.34 -7.10
C CYS A 148 20.70 16.83 -7.27
N ARG A 149 21.23 16.06 -6.31
CA ARG A 149 21.14 14.60 -6.26
C ARG A 149 20.84 14.13 -4.84
N VAL A 150 19.92 13.16 -4.71
CA VAL A 150 19.52 12.60 -3.42
C VAL A 150 19.66 11.10 -3.43
N PHE A 151 20.38 10.59 -2.43
CA PHE A 151 20.67 9.17 -2.27
C PHE A 151 20.02 8.63 -0.99
N SER A 152 19.31 7.50 -1.13
CA SER A 152 18.85 6.71 0.01
C SER A 152 19.88 5.61 0.30
N ILE A 153 20.42 5.61 1.52
CA ILE A 153 21.49 4.73 1.96
C ILE A 153 20.90 3.74 2.97
N HIS A 154 21.05 2.45 2.68
CA HIS A 154 20.73 1.36 3.59
C HIS A 154 22.03 0.63 3.91
N ALA A 155 22.37 0.50 5.18
CA ALA A 155 23.57 -0.20 5.62
C ALA A 155 23.25 -1.10 6.80
N SER A 156 23.66 -2.35 6.75
CA SER A 156 23.54 -3.32 7.84
C SER A 156 24.90 -3.91 8.22
N CYS A 157 25.09 -4.16 9.51
CA CYS A 157 26.24 -4.90 10.01
C CYS A 157 25.84 -5.68 11.24
N ASN A 158 26.49 -6.81 11.48
CA ASN A 158 26.27 -7.57 12.71
C ASN A 158 27.21 -7.08 13.81
N ASP A 159 26.70 -6.98 15.04
CA ASP A 159 27.55 -6.78 16.22
C ASP A 159 28.23 -8.12 16.61
N THR A 160 29.12 -8.06 17.59
CA THR A 160 29.82 -9.19 18.23
C THR A 160 28.90 -10.27 18.81
N ILE A 161 27.60 -10.01 18.94
CA ILE A 161 26.56 -10.92 19.45
C ILE A 161 25.58 -11.30 18.33
N ASP A 162 25.99 -11.19 17.06
CA ASP A 162 25.21 -11.49 15.85
C ASP A 162 23.89 -10.71 15.67
N LEU A 163 23.71 -9.64 16.44
CA LEU A 163 22.56 -8.75 16.26
C LEU A 163 22.75 -7.89 15.01
N CYS A 164 21.79 -7.95 14.08
CA CYS A 164 21.77 -7.12 12.88
C CYS A 164 21.44 -5.66 13.24
N LEU A 165 22.38 -4.76 12.99
CA LEU A 165 22.25 -3.32 13.21
C LEU A 165 22.00 -2.62 11.86
N LEU A 166 20.79 -2.10 11.68
CA LEU A 166 20.39 -1.39 10.48
C LEU A 166 20.58 0.13 10.63
N THR A 167 21.06 0.76 9.56
CA THR A 167 21.19 2.21 9.40
C THR A 167 20.50 2.64 8.11
N HIS A 168 19.57 3.58 8.22
CA HIS A 168 18.97 4.29 7.08
C HIS A 168 19.30 5.77 7.14
N ALA A 169 19.70 6.33 6.00
CA ALA A 169 20.01 7.74 5.88
C ALA A 169 19.74 8.27 4.47
N THR A 170 19.49 9.57 4.39
CA THR A 170 19.39 10.31 3.14
C THR A 170 20.59 11.22 3.01
N ALA A 171 21.38 11.04 1.97
CA ALA A 171 22.48 11.94 1.61
C ALA A 171 22.05 12.84 0.45
N VAL A 172 22.16 14.15 0.65
CA VAL A 172 21.81 15.16 -0.34
C VAL A 172 23.08 15.85 -0.80
N TRP A 173 23.23 15.97 -2.10
CA TRP A 173 24.32 16.66 -2.76
C TRP A 173 23.74 17.77 -3.67
N MET A 174 24.04 19.03 -3.36
CA MET A 174 23.58 20.19 -4.13
C MET A 174 24.76 20.90 -4.82
N GLY A 175 25.47 20.17 -5.69
CA GLY A 175 26.56 20.76 -6.46
C GLY A 175 27.66 21.39 -5.59
N ASN A 176 27.94 22.67 -5.87
CA ASN A 176 28.97 23.46 -5.19
C ASN A 176 28.50 24.15 -3.90
N ASP A 177 27.20 24.13 -3.59
CA ASP A 177 26.66 24.91 -2.46
C ASP A 177 26.78 24.15 -1.15
N GLU A 178 25.92 23.14 -0.95
CA GLU A 178 25.85 22.43 0.33
C GLU A 178 25.61 20.92 0.15
N GLN A 179 26.27 20.14 0.99
CA GLN A 179 26.02 18.71 1.11
C GLN A 179 25.62 18.40 2.55
N HIS A 180 24.54 17.65 2.72
CA HIS A 180 24.06 17.29 4.05
C HIS A 180 23.57 15.85 4.11
N ILE A 181 23.52 15.34 5.34
CA ILE A 181 23.06 13.98 5.65
C ILE A 181 21.96 14.09 6.69
N LYS A 182 20.83 13.46 6.39
CA LYS A 182 19.69 13.27 7.29
C LYS A 182 19.59 11.80 7.69
N SER A 183 19.42 11.54 8.96
CA SER A 183 19.15 10.19 9.49
C SER A 183 18.52 10.33 10.86
N HIS A 184 17.61 9.42 11.23
CA HIS A 184 17.09 9.33 12.60
C HIS A 184 18.19 9.04 13.63
N GLN A 185 19.33 8.53 13.18
CA GLN A 185 20.48 8.24 14.01
C GLN A 185 21.43 9.44 14.15
N LYS A 186 21.13 10.57 13.49
CA LYS A 186 21.88 11.84 13.58
C LYS A 186 21.13 12.84 14.46
N HIS A 187 21.80 13.29 15.51
CA HIS A 187 21.30 14.25 16.50
C HIS A 187 22.23 15.46 16.57
N TRP A 188 21.80 16.53 17.24
CA TRP A 188 22.59 17.75 17.35
C TRP A 188 23.94 17.55 18.08
N TRP A 189 24.03 16.59 19.02
CA TRP A 189 25.29 16.25 19.71
C TRP A 189 26.06 15.07 19.09
N GLY A 190 25.60 14.48 17.98
CA GLY A 190 26.35 13.42 17.29
C GLY A 190 25.51 12.32 16.64
N TRP A 191 26.08 11.11 16.56
CA TRP A 191 25.51 9.99 15.81
C TRP A 191 25.39 8.73 16.66
N THR A 192 24.19 8.14 16.74
CA THR A 192 23.89 6.96 17.57
C THR A 192 23.98 5.63 16.82
N GLY A 193 23.88 5.64 15.49
CA GLY A 193 23.92 4.46 14.63
C GLY A 193 25.23 3.69 14.61
N ALA A 194 25.15 2.43 14.16
CA ALA A 194 26.29 1.53 14.00
C ALA A 194 27.18 1.92 12.81
N VAL A 195 26.57 2.49 11.76
CA VAL A 195 27.27 2.97 10.57
C VAL A 195 27.21 4.49 10.54
N LYS A 196 28.36 5.15 10.37
CA LYS A 196 28.48 6.60 10.20
C LYS A 196 28.68 6.94 8.74
N ILE A 197 28.13 8.09 8.35
CA ILE A 197 28.12 8.55 6.97
C ILE A 197 28.63 9.99 6.95
N ARG A 198 29.45 10.35 5.96
CA ARG A 198 29.91 11.73 5.76
C ARG A 198 30.12 12.05 4.29
N TRP A 199 30.13 13.34 3.99
CA TRP A 199 30.72 13.90 2.78
C TRP A 199 32.18 14.30 3.07
N GLN A 200 33.12 13.87 2.23
CA GLN A 200 34.50 14.32 2.23
C GLN A 200 34.75 15.18 0.98
N GLY A 201 35.32 16.39 1.18
CA GLY A 201 35.67 17.28 0.08
C GLY A 201 34.49 17.70 -0.82
N GLY A 202 33.26 17.64 -0.30
CA GLY A 202 32.03 18.03 -1.00
C GLY A 202 31.59 17.12 -2.15
N SER A 203 32.35 16.07 -2.47
CA SER A 203 32.13 15.24 -3.65
C SER A 203 32.30 13.74 -3.41
N HIS A 204 32.81 13.33 -2.25
CA HIS A 204 33.04 11.92 -1.93
C HIS A 204 32.13 11.51 -0.79
N LEU A 205 31.18 10.62 -1.07
CA LEU A 205 30.34 10.02 -0.03
C LEU A 205 31.09 8.86 0.61
N GLN A 206 31.18 8.85 1.93
CA GLN A 206 31.92 7.83 2.68
C GLN A 206 31.09 7.23 3.80
N LEU A 207 31.32 5.93 4.03
CA LEU A 207 30.73 5.17 5.11
C LEU A 207 31.83 4.59 6.01
N ARG A 208 31.50 4.35 7.27
CA ARG A 208 32.32 3.55 8.19
C ARG A 208 31.51 2.95 9.32
N SER A 209 32.00 1.86 9.89
CA SER A 209 31.51 1.38 11.17
C SER A 209 31.88 2.34 12.33
N ARG A 210 31.01 2.44 13.33
CA ARG A 210 31.21 3.25 14.54
C ARG A 210 32.28 2.63 15.44
N LYS A 211 32.31 1.30 15.52
CA LYS A 211 33.27 0.47 16.26
C LYS A 211 33.87 -0.56 15.30
N ARG A 212 34.99 -1.18 15.69
CA ARG A 212 35.48 -2.36 14.97
C ARG A 212 34.51 -3.49 15.22
N LEU A 213 33.88 -3.98 14.16
CA LEU A 213 33.02 -5.16 14.17
C LEU A 213 33.76 -6.21 13.34
N GLY A 214 33.81 -7.46 13.80
CA GLY A 214 34.53 -8.53 13.13
C GLY A 214 33.76 -9.03 11.91
N GLY A 215 33.71 -8.24 10.84
CA GLY A 215 32.98 -8.54 9.61
C GLY A 215 32.87 -7.33 8.67
N ASP A 216 31.89 -7.38 7.79
CA ASP A 216 31.62 -6.35 6.79
C ASP A 216 30.30 -5.61 7.07
N VAL A 217 30.22 -4.39 6.55
CA VAL A 217 28.98 -3.62 6.46
C VAL A 217 28.43 -3.82 5.06
N THR A 218 27.27 -4.48 4.96
CA THR A 218 26.53 -4.62 3.70
C THR A 218 25.76 -3.35 3.44
N CYS A 219 25.96 -2.75 2.28
CA CYS A 219 25.39 -1.45 1.92
C CYS A 219 24.63 -1.54 0.61
N ARG A 220 23.56 -0.75 0.49
CA ARG A 220 22.86 -0.45 -0.77
C ARG A 220 22.58 1.02 -0.84
N ILE A 221 22.86 1.62 -1.99
CA ILE A 221 22.60 3.04 -2.23
C ILE A 221 21.78 3.18 -3.49
N VAL A 222 20.69 3.91 -3.36
CA VAL A 222 19.74 4.16 -4.44
C VAL A 222 19.68 5.65 -4.68
N GLU A 223 19.93 6.08 -5.91
CA GLU A 223 19.66 7.45 -6.33
C GLU A 223 18.15 7.63 -6.48
N THR A 224 17.57 8.48 -5.63
CA THR A 224 16.12 8.68 -5.53
C THR A 224 15.64 9.94 -6.24
N PHE A 225 16.53 10.88 -6.51
CA PHE A 225 16.22 12.15 -7.17
C PHE A 225 17.46 12.72 -7.86
N LYS A 226 17.27 13.24 -9.07
CA LYS A 226 18.31 13.88 -9.88
C LYS A 226 17.71 15.00 -10.74
N VAL A 227 18.28 16.21 -10.62
CA VAL A 227 17.99 17.39 -11.46
C VAL A 227 19.31 17.95 -11.95
#